data_AF-A0A7M5XDN9-F1
#
_entry.id   AF-A0A7M5XDN9-F1
#
_cell.length_a   1.000
_cell.length_b   1.000
_cell.length_c   1.000
_cell.angle_alpha   90.00
_cell.angle_beta   90.00
_cell.angle_gamma   90.00
#
_symmetry.space_group_name_H-M   'P 1'
#
loop_
_entity.id
_entity.type
_entity.pdbx_description
1 polymer ?
#
loop_
_entity_poly.entity_id
_entity_poly.type
_entity_poly.pdbx_seq_one_letter_code
_entity_poly.pdbx_strand_id
1 'polypeptide(L)'
;TKKLYLPYQGKKGETLVRSLNKTLKSVIVNDQIKTQMIFKSQRLSSMFNIKDKTKKEHENNVVYKINCPDENCTETYIGETERRVFERVLDHSGRDKNSTVFKHSMLSGHKPITIDDVELIAKGFKRNDTREITESFLIIEQKPTLNIQNLFKTIQLFTT
;
A
#
# COMPACT_ATOMS: atom_id res chain seq x y z
N THR A 1 39.06 0.77 -1.78
CA THR A 1 38.70 0.35 -0.40
C THR A 1 37.31 -0.22 -0.37
N LYS A 2 37.13 -1.48 0.04
CA LYS A 2 35.80 -2.12 0.17
C LYS A 2 35.26 -1.88 1.58
N LYS A 3 33.99 -1.47 1.68
CA LYS A 3 33.33 -1.15 2.95
C LYS A 3 32.44 -2.32 3.38
N LEU A 4 32.60 -2.76 4.63
CA LEU A 4 31.78 -3.78 5.27
C LEU A 4 30.95 -3.10 6.37
N TYR A 5 29.63 -3.24 6.29
CA TYR A 5 28.71 -2.60 7.23
C TYR A 5 28.30 -3.57 8.33
N LEU A 6 28.44 -3.15 9.59
CA LEU A 6 28.11 -3.93 10.76
C LEU A 6 26.90 -3.31 11.49
N PRO A 7 25.94 -4.14 11.95
CA PRO A 7 24.64 -3.65 12.44
C PRO A 7 24.68 -3.03 13.85
N TYR A 8 25.68 -3.35 14.67
CA TYR A 8 25.77 -2.84 16.04
C TYR A 8 27.22 -2.63 16.51
N GLN A 9 27.42 -1.55 17.27
CA GLN A 9 28.67 -1.21 17.95
C GLN A 9 28.60 -1.66 19.41
N GLY A 10 29.72 -2.15 19.96
CA GLY A 10 29.82 -2.64 21.34
C GLY A 10 30.74 -3.86 21.46
N LYS A 11 30.92 -4.42 22.67
CA LYS A 11 31.88 -5.52 22.92
C LYS A 11 31.77 -6.67 21.93
N LYS A 12 30.54 -7.13 21.63
CA LYS A 12 30.29 -8.21 20.64
C LYS A 12 30.65 -7.78 19.22
N GLY A 13 30.33 -6.55 18.82
CA GLY A 13 30.65 -6.01 17.50
C GLY A 13 32.14 -5.82 17.30
N GLU A 14 32.86 -5.35 18.32
CA GLU A 14 34.32 -5.22 18.30
C GLU A 14 35.02 -6.57 18.21
N THR A 15 34.57 -7.57 18.98
CA THR A 15 35.09 -8.95 18.87
C THR A 15 34.88 -9.52 17.48
N LEU A 16 33.70 -9.28 16.88
CA LEU A 16 33.40 -9.69 15.50
C LEU A 16 34.33 -8.99 14.50
N VAL A 17 34.56 -7.68 14.62
CA VAL A 17 35.50 -6.92 13.78
C VAL A 17 36.92 -7.49 13.89
N ARG A 18 37.38 -7.80 15.10
CA ARG A 18 38.71 -8.40 15.32
C ARG A 18 38.82 -9.76 14.64
N SER A 19 37.83 -10.63 14.81
CA SER A 19 37.81 -11.97 14.21
C SER A 19 37.75 -11.90 12.67
N LEU A 20 36.90 -11.02 12.12
CA LEU A 20 36.80 -10.79 10.68
C LEU A 20 38.11 -10.27 10.11
N ASN A 21 38.72 -9.25 10.73
CA ASN A 21 40.00 -8.73 10.26
C ASN A 21 41.12 -9.78 10.31
N LYS A 22 41.14 -10.66 11.32
CA LYS A 22 42.10 -11.77 11.40
C LYS A 22 41.89 -12.76 10.24
N THR A 23 40.65 -13.13 9.98
CA THR A 23 40.27 -14.08 8.90
C THR A 23 40.52 -13.48 7.51
N LEU A 24 40.22 -12.19 7.34
CA LEU A 24 40.47 -11.49 6.08
C LEU A 24 41.97 -11.38 5.79
N LYS A 25 42.80 -11.12 6.82
CA LYS A 25 44.26 -11.14 6.66
C LYS A 25 44.82 -12.52 6.31
N SER A 26 44.21 -13.61 6.77
CA SER A 26 44.67 -14.96 6.42
C SER A 26 44.24 -15.40 5.02
N VAL A 27 43.09 -14.92 4.53
CA VAL A 27 42.54 -15.32 3.22
C VAL A 27 43.00 -14.38 2.10
N ILE A 28 43.06 -13.08 2.37
CA ILE A 28 43.48 -12.06 1.40
C ILE A 28 44.98 -11.84 1.57
N VAL A 29 45.75 -12.65 0.83
CA VAL A 29 47.23 -12.61 0.84
C VAL A 29 47.78 -11.38 0.08
N ASN A 30 46.98 -10.80 -0.82
CA ASN A 30 47.38 -9.64 -1.63
C ASN A 30 46.93 -8.31 -1.00
N ASP A 31 47.89 -7.41 -0.72
CA ASP A 31 47.71 -6.07 -0.14
C ASP A 31 46.88 -5.08 -1.00
N GLN A 32 46.37 -5.52 -2.15
CA GLN A 32 45.59 -4.68 -3.06
C GLN A 32 44.16 -4.41 -2.54
N ILE A 33 43.66 -5.18 -1.57
CA ILE A 33 42.28 -5.03 -1.05
C ILE A 33 42.30 -4.44 0.37
N LYS A 34 42.20 -3.11 0.45
CA LYS A 34 41.96 -2.41 1.73
C LYS A 34 40.48 -2.54 2.13
N THR A 35 40.18 -3.24 3.22
CA THR A 35 38.83 -3.36 3.79
C THR A 35 38.62 -2.38 4.95
N GLN A 36 37.48 -1.70 4.96
CA GLN A 36 37.06 -0.80 6.05
C GLN A 36 35.78 -1.33 6.69
N MET A 37 35.83 -1.61 7.99
CA MET A 37 34.67 -1.98 8.78
C MET A 37 33.96 -0.70 9.28
N ILE A 38 32.67 -0.57 9.01
CA ILE A 38 31.87 0.61 9.37
C ILE A 38 30.66 0.13 10.17
N PHE A 39 30.50 0.62 11.39
CA PHE A 39 29.27 0.41 12.15
C PHE A 39 28.17 1.31 11.58
N LYS A 40 27.05 0.71 11.16
CA LYS A 40 25.86 1.44 10.72
C LYS A 40 24.72 1.06 11.64
N SER A 41 24.32 2.00 12.47
CA SER A 41 23.14 1.84 13.32
C SER A 41 21.90 1.69 12.44
N GLN A 42 21.03 0.77 12.83
CA GLN A 42 19.70 0.62 12.24
C GLN A 42 18.66 1.11 13.26
N ARG A 43 17.57 1.70 12.78
CA ARG A 43 16.45 2.08 13.65
C ARG A 43 15.74 0.80 14.08
N LEU A 44 15.38 0.64 15.35
CA LEU A 44 14.59 -0.52 15.80
C LEU A 44 13.30 -0.67 14.99
N SER A 45 12.69 0.45 14.58
CA SER A 45 11.50 0.48 13.72
C SER A 45 11.73 -0.07 12.30
N SER A 46 12.97 -0.18 11.82
CA SER A 46 13.26 -0.88 10.55
C SER A 46 13.41 -2.38 10.71
N MET A 47 13.60 -2.86 11.94
CA MET A 47 13.72 -4.29 12.26
C MET A 47 12.42 -4.88 12.77
N PHE A 48 11.58 -4.05 13.40
CA PHE A 48 10.30 -4.47 13.98
C PHE A 48 9.21 -3.48 13.58
N ASN A 49 8.04 -4.01 13.20
CA ASN A 49 6.82 -3.20 13.14
C ASN A 49 6.37 -2.92 14.57
N ILE A 50 6.85 -1.81 15.14
CA ILE A 50 6.56 -1.41 16.53
C ILE A 50 5.10 -0.98 16.70
N LYS A 51 4.43 -0.57 15.61
CA LYS A 51 3.04 -0.12 15.64
C LYS A 51 2.08 -1.23 15.28
N ASP A 52 0.91 -1.20 15.91
CA ASP A 52 -0.22 -2.05 15.54
C ASP A 52 -0.63 -1.80 14.09
N LYS A 53 -1.15 -2.83 13.44
CA LYS A 53 -1.72 -2.71 12.10
C LYS A 53 -2.99 -1.86 12.18
N THR A 54 -3.09 -0.88 11.30
CA THR A 54 -4.32 -0.10 11.13
C THR A 54 -5.44 -1.02 10.66
N LYS A 55 -6.61 -0.94 11.32
CA LYS A 55 -7.81 -1.65 10.88
C LYS A 55 -8.30 -1.10 9.54
N LYS A 56 -8.97 -1.95 8.75
CA LYS A 56 -9.50 -1.63 7.41
C LYS A 56 -10.34 -0.35 7.40
N GLU A 57 -11.22 -0.18 8.39
CA GLU A 57 -12.08 1.00 8.52
C GLU A 57 -11.32 2.34 8.70
N HIS A 58 -10.08 2.27 9.18
CA HIS A 58 -9.25 3.43 9.49
C HIS A 58 -8.16 3.69 8.46
N GLU A 59 -7.99 2.80 7.47
CA GLU A 59 -7.11 3.05 6.33
C GLU A 59 -7.64 4.22 5.50
N ASN A 60 -6.73 4.96 4.87
CA ASN A 60 -7.00 6.11 4.02
C ASN A 60 -5.99 6.15 2.87
N ASN A 61 -6.24 7.01 1.87
CA ASN A 61 -5.44 7.02 0.64
C ASN A 61 -5.35 5.62 0.04
N VAL A 62 -6.49 5.06 -0.33
CA VAL A 62 -6.62 3.70 -0.83
C VAL A 62 -7.50 3.64 -2.08
N VAL A 63 -7.30 2.59 -2.87
CA VAL A 63 -8.25 2.14 -3.88
C VAL A 63 -8.91 0.89 -3.36
N TYR A 64 -10.24 0.87 -3.41
CA TYR A 64 -11.07 -0.20 -2.87
C TYR A 64 -12.05 -0.72 -3.92
N LYS A 65 -12.52 -1.94 -3.68
CA LYS A 65 -13.60 -2.59 -4.40
C LYS A 65 -14.74 -2.87 -3.46
N ILE A 66 -15.96 -2.64 -3.93
CA ILE A 66 -17.20 -2.98 -3.25
C ILE A 66 -17.87 -4.06 -4.06
N ASN A 67 -18.22 -5.16 -3.40
CA ASN A 67 -19.11 -6.17 -3.94
C ASN A 67 -20.51 -5.94 -3.37
N CYS A 68 -21.55 -6.17 -4.16
CA CYS A 68 -22.90 -6.15 -3.62
C CYS A 68 -23.06 -7.24 -2.54
N PRO A 69 -23.65 -6.93 -1.36
CA PRO A 69 -23.80 -7.89 -0.26
C PRO A 69 -24.83 -8.99 -0.53
N ASP A 70 -25.69 -8.83 -1.54
CA ASP A 70 -26.73 -9.81 -1.86
C ASP A 70 -26.18 -10.95 -2.73
N GLU A 71 -26.45 -12.19 -2.32
CA GLU A 71 -25.87 -13.42 -2.91
C GLU A 71 -26.18 -13.62 -4.40
N ASN A 72 -27.29 -13.05 -4.89
CA ASN A 72 -27.70 -13.13 -6.29
C ASN A 72 -27.20 -11.95 -7.14
N CYS A 73 -26.34 -11.09 -6.57
CA CYS A 73 -25.85 -9.90 -7.22
C CYS A 73 -24.33 -9.92 -7.36
N THR A 74 -23.85 -10.00 -8.59
CA THR A 74 -22.40 -9.96 -8.91
C THR A 74 -21.93 -8.56 -9.28
N GLU A 75 -22.73 -7.54 -8.99
CA GLU A 75 -22.42 -6.16 -9.31
C GLU A 75 -21.27 -5.66 -8.42
N THR A 76 -20.30 -5.00 -9.06
CA THR A 76 -19.10 -4.53 -8.37
C THR A 76 -18.79 -3.08 -8.71
N TYR A 77 -18.16 -2.39 -7.78
CA TYR A 77 -17.71 -1.01 -7.91
C TYR A 77 -16.24 -0.90 -7.48
N ILE A 78 -15.45 -0.14 -8.22
CA ILE A 78 -14.09 0.24 -7.82
C ILE A 78 -14.06 1.76 -7.63
N GLY A 79 -13.51 2.20 -6.51
CA GLY A 79 -13.38 3.61 -6.20
C GLY A 79 -12.09 3.92 -5.44
N GLU A 80 -11.71 5.19 -5.44
CA GLU A 80 -10.67 5.70 -4.57
C GLU A 80 -11.21 6.53 -3.39
N THR A 81 -10.38 6.68 -2.35
CA THR A 81 -10.62 7.69 -1.32
C THR A 81 -9.34 8.21 -0.70
N GLU A 82 -9.28 9.53 -0.53
CA GLU A 82 -8.31 10.22 0.34
C GLU A 82 -8.71 10.16 1.83
N ARG A 83 -10.01 10.05 2.11
CA ARG A 83 -10.57 9.98 3.46
C ARG A 83 -10.45 8.56 4.04
N ARG A 84 -10.91 8.38 5.28
CA ARG A 84 -11.02 7.05 5.88
C ARG A 84 -12.03 6.21 5.12
N VAL A 85 -11.72 4.94 4.93
CA VAL A 85 -12.62 3.96 4.28
C VAL A 85 -14.00 3.95 4.94
N PHE A 86 -14.04 4.02 6.28
CA PHE A 86 -15.31 4.08 7.02
C PHE A 86 -16.23 5.24 6.57
N GLU A 87 -15.68 6.44 6.41
CA GLU A 87 -16.47 7.60 5.97
C GLU A 87 -16.99 7.40 4.55
N ARG A 88 -16.17 6.82 3.68
CA ARG A 88 -16.57 6.53 2.30
C ARG A 88 -17.65 5.45 2.23
N VAL A 89 -17.60 4.44 3.10
CA VAL A 89 -18.64 3.43 3.26
C VAL A 89 -19.95 4.08 3.72
N LEU A 90 -19.93 4.96 4.72
CA LEU A 90 -21.13 5.68 5.16
C LEU A 90 -21.75 6.55 4.06
N ASP A 91 -20.91 7.13 3.20
CA ASP A 91 -21.37 7.85 2.02
C ASP A 91 -22.12 6.91 1.06
N HIS A 92 -21.53 5.76 0.73
CA HIS A 92 -22.14 4.74 -0.13
C HIS A 92 -23.35 4.02 0.48
N SER A 93 -23.46 3.94 1.82
CA SER A 93 -24.58 3.30 2.51
C SER A 93 -25.82 4.18 2.58
N GLY A 94 -25.72 5.46 2.24
CA GLY A 94 -26.89 6.35 2.12
C GLY A 94 -26.70 7.80 2.53
N ARG A 95 -25.51 8.20 3.00
CA ARG A 95 -25.24 9.63 3.25
C ARG A 95 -25.12 10.41 1.93
N ASP A 96 -24.51 9.81 0.90
CA ASP A 96 -24.47 10.36 -0.45
C ASP A 96 -25.50 9.69 -1.37
N LYS A 97 -26.62 10.38 -1.59
CA LYS A 97 -27.71 9.92 -2.46
C LYS A 97 -27.33 9.87 -3.94
N ASN A 98 -26.25 10.55 -4.34
CA ASN A 98 -25.80 10.55 -5.73
C ASN A 98 -24.90 9.36 -6.07
N SER A 99 -24.42 8.63 -5.06
CA SER A 99 -23.57 7.47 -5.23
C SER A 99 -24.23 6.39 -6.10
N THR A 100 -23.48 5.85 -7.06
CA THR A 100 -23.92 4.72 -7.90
C THR A 100 -24.18 3.47 -7.08
N VAL A 101 -23.34 3.19 -6.08
CA VAL A 101 -23.50 2.06 -5.14
C VAL A 101 -24.78 2.20 -4.33
N PHE A 102 -25.04 3.39 -3.78
CA PHE A 102 -26.28 3.65 -3.04
C PHE A 102 -27.51 3.49 -3.94
N LYS A 103 -27.48 4.09 -5.14
CA LYS A 103 -28.56 3.98 -6.12
C LYS A 103 -28.84 2.53 -6.51
N HIS A 104 -27.80 1.73 -6.72
CA HIS A 104 -27.94 0.31 -7.00
C HIS A 104 -28.66 -0.42 -5.86
N SER A 105 -28.23 -0.20 -4.62
CA SER A 105 -28.88 -0.80 -3.44
C SER A 105 -30.35 -0.38 -3.33
N MET A 106 -30.63 0.91 -3.50
CA MET A 106 -31.99 1.45 -3.41
C MET A 106 -32.92 0.96 -4.53
N LEU A 107 -32.46 0.94 -5.78
CA LEU A 107 -33.27 0.56 -6.94
C LEU A 107 -33.51 -0.95 -7.02
N SER A 108 -32.52 -1.75 -6.61
CA SER A 108 -32.61 -3.21 -6.64
C SER A 108 -33.24 -3.79 -5.37
N GLY A 109 -33.48 -2.94 -4.34
CA GLY A 109 -33.95 -3.39 -3.03
C GLY A 109 -32.90 -4.21 -2.26
N HIS A 110 -31.63 -4.07 -2.64
CA HIS A 110 -30.50 -4.78 -2.04
C HIS A 110 -30.07 -4.13 -0.72
N LYS A 111 -29.41 -4.91 0.14
CA LYS A 111 -28.94 -4.44 1.45
C LYS A 111 -27.92 -3.29 1.28
N PRO A 112 -27.94 -2.28 2.16
CA PRO A 112 -26.90 -1.27 2.19
C PRO A 112 -25.53 -1.90 2.44
N ILE A 113 -24.52 -1.38 1.77
CA ILE A 113 -23.14 -1.85 1.90
C ILE A 113 -22.57 -1.54 3.27
N THR A 114 -21.76 -2.45 3.78
CA THR A 114 -21.05 -2.35 5.06
C THR A 114 -19.54 -2.38 4.85
N ILE A 115 -18.77 -2.25 5.93
CA ILE A 115 -17.30 -2.32 5.85
C ILE A 115 -16.82 -3.70 5.40
N ASP A 116 -17.56 -4.77 5.68
CA ASP A 116 -17.17 -6.14 5.35
C ASP A 116 -17.23 -6.40 3.84
N ASP A 117 -18.12 -5.70 3.15
CA ASP A 117 -18.31 -5.77 1.69
C ASP A 117 -17.23 -5.02 0.89
N VAL A 118 -16.31 -4.34 1.60
CA VAL A 118 -15.21 -3.58 1.01
C VAL A 118 -13.90 -4.37 1.05
N GLU A 119 -13.27 -4.50 -0.11
CA GLU A 119 -11.93 -5.05 -0.28
C GLU A 119 -10.95 -3.91 -0.62
N LEU A 120 -9.82 -3.83 0.09
CA LEU A 120 -8.76 -2.85 -0.23
C LEU A 120 -7.80 -3.46 -1.26
N ILE A 121 -7.83 -2.95 -2.49
CA ILE A 121 -6.99 -3.46 -3.59
C ILE A 121 -5.59 -2.85 -3.52
N ALA A 122 -5.50 -1.55 -3.26
CA ALA A 122 -4.21 -0.85 -3.22
C ALA A 122 -4.18 0.21 -2.12
N LYS A 123 -3.01 0.37 -1.48
CA LYS A 123 -2.79 1.30 -0.37
C LYS A 123 -1.36 1.83 -0.32
N GLY A 124 -1.12 2.84 0.52
CA GLY A 124 0.20 3.41 0.75
C GLY A 124 0.62 4.44 -0.31
N PHE A 125 -0.35 5.05 -0.99
CA PHE A 125 -0.08 6.12 -1.95
C PHE A 125 0.49 7.35 -1.25
N LYS A 126 1.58 7.88 -1.81
CA LYS A 126 2.20 9.13 -1.32
C LYS A 126 1.62 10.37 -1.99
N ARG A 127 1.02 10.21 -3.17
CA ARG A 127 0.47 11.29 -3.99
C ARG A 127 -0.92 10.92 -4.51
N ASN A 128 -1.77 11.92 -4.66
CA ASN A 128 -3.16 11.71 -5.10
C ASN A 128 -3.24 11.23 -6.56
N ASP A 129 -2.41 11.78 -7.45
CA ASP A 129 -2.38 11.39 -8.86
C ASP A 129 -2.10 9.91 -9.05
N THR A 130 -1.16 9.34 -8.30
CA THR A 130 -0.86 7.90 -8.36
C THR A 130 -2.05 7.03 -7.96
N ARG A 131 -2.87 7.50 -7.02
CA ARG A 131 -4.06 6.79 -6.54
C ARG A 131 -5.18 6.84 -7.59
N GLU A 132 -5.44 8.01 -8.14
CA GLU A 132 -6.41 8.22 -9.24
C GLU A 132 -6.05 7.43 -10.50
N ILE A 133 -4.76 7.40 -10.88
CA ILE A 133 -4.27 6.60 -12.01
C ILE A 133 -4.46 5.11 -11.73
N THR A 134 -4.18 4.65 -10.51
CA THR A 134 -4.33 3.25 -10.12
C THR A 134 -5.81 2.82 -10.14
N GLU A 135 -6.70 3.65 -9.61
CA GLU A 135 -8.15 3.44 -9.71
C GLU A 135 -8.59 3.32 -11.18
N SER A 136 -8.20 4.30 -12.01
CA SER A 136 -8.55 4.32 -13.43
C SER A 136 -8.07 3.06 -14.15
N PHE A 137 -6.82 2.65 -13.88
CA PHE A 137 -6.25 1.42 -14.42
C PHE A 137 -7.04 0.17 -14.01
N LEU A 138 -7.39 0.06 -12.72
CA LEU A 138 -8.14 -1.08 -12.20
C LEU A 138 -9.58 -1.15 -12.74
N ILE A 139 -10.22 0.01 -12.96
CA ILE A 139 -11.53 0.06 -13.62
C ILE A 139 -11.43 -0.42 -15.07
N ILE A 140 -10.39 -0.02 -15.80
CA ILE A 140 -10.15 -0.46 -17.19
C ILE A 140 -9.89 -1.97 -17.25
N GLU A 141 -9.09 -2.48 -16.31
CA GLU A 141 -8.69 -3.89 -16.26
C GLU A 141 -9.86 -4.80 -15.83
N GLN A 142 -10.55 -4.48 -14.73
CA GLN A 142 -11.57 -5.34 -14.13
C GLN A 142 -12.99 -5.09 -14.66
N LYS A 143 -13.24 -3.93 -15.29
CA LYS A 143 -14.55 -3.53 -15.83
C LYS A 143 -15.72 -3.73 -14.85
N PRO A 144 -15.64 -3.14 -13.64
CA PRO A 144 -16.73 -3.22 -12.65
C PRO A 144 -18.04 -2.66 -13.23
N THR A 145 -19.15 -3.33 -12.95
CA THR A 145 -20.47 -3.06 -13.55
C THR A 145 -21.10 -1.76 -13.07
N LEU A 146 -20.84 -1.38 -11.81
CA LEU A 146 -21.41 -0.17 -11.18
C LEU A 146 -20.63 1.11 -11.47
N ASN A 147 -19.47 1.01 -12.13
CA ASN A 147 -18.71 2.19 -12.57
C ASN A 147 -19.28 2.69 -13.89
N ILE A 148 -19.71 3.95 -13.91
CA ILE A 148 -20.18 4.59 -15.13
C ILE A 148 -18.97 4.87 -16.03
N GLN A 149 -18.87 4.12 -17.14
CA GLN A 149 -17.72 4.15 -18.06
C GLN A 149 -17.60 5.46 -18.87
N ASN A 150 -18.53 6.40 -18.75
CA ASN A 150 -18.49 7.67 -19.50
C ASN A 150 -17.68 8.78 -18.83
N LEU A 151 -17.10 8.55 -17.65
CA LEU A 151 -16.45 9.55 -16.81
C LEU A 151 -14.94 9.28 -16.61
N PHE A 152 -14.28 8.67 -17.59
CA PHE A 152 -12.83 8.56 -17.54
C PHE A 152 -12.23 9.97 -17.52
N LYS A 153 -11.46 10.27 -16.47
CA LYS A 153 -10.59 11.43 -16.47
C LYS A 153 -9.56 11.19 -17.58
N THR A 154 -9.65 11.93 -18.68
CA THR A 154 -8.67 11.82 -19.76
C THR A 154 -7.30 12.13 -19.18
N ILE A 155 -6.47 11.10 -19.02
CA ILE A 155 -5.10 11.27 -18.56
C ILE A 155 -4.34 11.86 -19.75
N GLN A 156 -4.11 13.17 -19.73
CA GLN A 156 -3.22 13.80 -20.69
C GLN A 156 -1.78 13.38 -20.37
N LEU A 157 -1.36 12.26 -20.95
CA LEU A 157 -0.03 11.70 -20.76
C LEU A 157 1.07 12.56 -21.42
N PHE A 158 0.68 13.43 -22.37
CA PHE A 158 1.59 14.34 -23.06
C PHE A 158 0.89 15.67 -23.31
N THR A 159 1.49 16.77 -22.85
CA THR A 159 1.17 18.12 -23.31
C THR A 159 1.94 18.36 -24.60
N THR A 160 1.23 18.46 -25.73
CA THR A 160 1.77 18.98 -27.01
C THR A 160 1.98 20.48 -26.95
#